data_AF-A0A158HCJ8-F1
#
_entry.id   AF-A0A158HCJ8-F1
#
_cell.length_a   1.000
_cell.length_b   1.000
_cell.length_c   1.000
_cell.angle_alpha   90.00
_cell.angle_beta   90.00
_cell.angle_gamma   90.00
#
_symmetry.space_group_name_H-M   'P 1'
#
loop_
_entity.id
_entity.type
_entity.pdbx_description
1 polymer ?
#
loop_
_entity_poly.entity_id
_entity_poly.type
_entity_poly.pdbx_seq_one_letter_code
_entity_poly.pdbx_strand_id
1 'polypeptide(L)'
;MIREIPLDTPGEILAEEWLAPMGITQYALAKAIDVPARRINEIVQGKRAITADTAVRLGAFFGVDPQSWMNLQTHYDTEQAREKLGDRLAQIMRNGVANEAIASLR
;
A
#
# COMPACT_ATOMS: atom_id res chain seq x y z
N MET A 1 19.86 0.72 3.55
CA MET A 1 20.02 1.54 2.33
C MET A 1 18.87 2.53 2.30
N ILE A 2 19.17 3.82 2.21
CA ILE A 2 18.17 4.87 2.05
C ILE A 2 17.72 4.82 0.58
N ARG A 3 16.41 4.82 0.32
CA ARG A 3 15.90 4.86 -1.05
C ARG A 3 16.13 6.26 -1.63
N GLU A 4 16.74 6.35 -2.80
CA GLU A 4 17.01 7.64 -3.46
C GLU A 4 15.78 8.23 -4.17
N ILE A 5 14.85 7.36 -4.59
CA ILE A 5 13.61 7.74 -5.27
C ILE A 5 12.43 7.39 -4.35
N PRO A 6 11.54 8.33 -4.00
CA PRO A 6 10.39 8.03 -3.16
C PRO A 6 9.45 7.02 -3.85
N LEU A 7 8.82 6.16 -3.04
CA LEU A 7 7.87 5.18 -3.54
C LEU A 7 6.51 5.85 -3.76
N ASP A 8 5.95 5.69 -4.95
CA ASP A 8 4.61 6.18 -5.26
C ASP A 8 3.58 5.50 -4.34
N THR A 9 2.69 6.29 -3.79
CA THR A 9 1.57 5.80 -2.99
C THR A 9 0.56 5.08 -3.90
N PRO A 10 -0.21 4.12 -3.37
CA PRO A 10 -1.32 3.53 -4.11
C PRO A 10 -2.35 4.57 -4.59
N GLY A 11 -2.46 5.69 -3.87
CA GLY A 11 -3.30 6.82 -4.23
C GLY A 11 -2.80 7.63 -5.42
N GLU A 12 -1.48 7.87 -5.50
CA GLU A 12 -0.85 8.50 -6.66
C GLU A 12 -0.99 7.61 -7.90
N ILE A 13 -0.77 6.30 -7.77
CA ILE A 13 -1.00 5.34 -8.87
C ILE A 13 -2.46 5.39 -9.34
N LEU A 14 -3.43 5.38 -8.42
CA LEU A 14 -4.85 5.53 -8.76
C LEU A 14 -5.11 6.84 -9.52
N ALA A 15 -4.49 7.95 -9.11
CA ALA A 15 -4.71 9.24 -9.74
C ALA A 15 -4.07 9.33 -11.14
N GLU A 16 -2.79 9.00 -11.25
CA GLU A 16 -1.98 9.26 -12.43
C GLU A 16 -2.10 8.17 -13.50
N GLU A 17 -2.26 6.90 -13.10
CA GLU A 17 -2.29 5.78 -14.05
C GLU A 17 -3.70 5.35 -14.45
N TRP A 18 -4.72 5.71 -13.64
CA TRP A 18 -6.11 5.30 -13.89
C TRP A 18 -7.04 6.47 -14.15
N LEU A 19 -7.10 7.43 -13.21
CA LEU A 19 -8.07 8.52 -13.31
C LEU A 19 -7.71 9.54 -14.40
N ALA A 20 -6.46 10.00 -14.44
CA ALA A 20 -6.00 10.99 -15.41
C ALA A 20 -6.12 10.50 -16.87
N PRO A 21 -5.68 9.28 -17.24
CA PRO A 21 -5.78 8.80 -18.62
C PRO A 21 -7.23 8.57 -19.08
N MET A 22 -8.13 8.25 -18.14
CA MET A 22 -9.56 8.05 -18.41
C MET A 22 -10.38 9.35 -18.36
N GLY A 23 -9.79 10.48 -17.95
CA GLY A 23 -10.50 11.73 -17.73
C GLY A 23 -11.55 11.66 -16.61
N ILE A 24 -11.38 10.76 -15.65
CA ILE A 24 -12.34 10.55 -14.55
C ILE A 24 -11.90 11.38 -13.34
N THR A 25 -12.82 12.15 -12.77
CA THR A 25 -12.55 12.89 -11.53
C THR A 25 -12.64 11.97 -10.30
N GLN A 26 -11.93 12.30 -9.22
CA GLN A 26 -12.06 11.59 -7.93
C GLN A 26 -13.52 11.55 -7.43
N TYR A 27 -14.28 12.62 -7.67
CA TYR A 27 -15.70 12.69 -7.32
C TYR A 27 -16.54 11.72 -8.17
N ALA A 28 -16.30 11.66 -9.48
CA ALA A 28 -16.98 10.73 -10.37
C ALA A 28 -16.70 9.28 -9.99
N LEU A 29 -15.43 8.94 -9.70
CA LEU A 29 -15.07 7.63 -9.18
C LEU A 29 -15.83 7.33 -7.88
N ALA A 30 -15.78 8.24 -6.91
CA ALA A 30 -16.43 8.02 -5.61
C ALA A 30 -17.93 7.75 -5.74
N LYS A 31 -18.61 8.47 -6.65
CA LYS A 31 -20.02 8.22 -6.97
C LYS A 31 -20.24 6.87 -7.64
N ALA A 32 -19.38 6.50 -8.59
CA ALA A 32 -19.51 5.24 -9.32
C ALA A 32 -19.31 4.01 -8.43
N ILE A 33 -18.43 4.10 -7.42
CA ILE A 33 -18.15 2.99 -6.49
C ILE A 33 -18.90 3.07 -5.17
N ASP A 34 -19.88 3.98 -5.07
CA ASP A 34 -20.73 4.19 -3.89
C ASP A 34 -19.94 4.40 -2.58
N VAL A 35 -19.05 5.39 -2.58
CA VAL A 35 -18.31 5.82 -1.37
C VAL A 35 -18.32 7.34 -1.23
N PRO A 36 -18.09 7.87 -0.01
CA PRO A 36 -17.92 9.31 0.17
C PRO A 36 -16.72 9.83 -0.62
N ALA A 37 -16.86 10.96 -1.32
CA ALA A 37 -15.77 11.57 -2.10
C ALA A 37 -14.51 11.85 -1.26
N ARG A 38 -14.69 12.19 0.03
CA ARG A 38 -13.59 12.32 0.99
C ARG A 38 -12.69 11.08 1.05
N ARG A 39 -13.27 9.88 0.96
CA ARG A 39 -12.51 8.62 1.02
C ARG A 39 -11.49 8.55 -0.12
N ILE A 40 -11.92 8.83 -1.35
CA ILE A 40 -11.04 8.81 -2.53
C ILE A 40 -10.02 9.94 -2.46
N ASN A 41 -10.42 11.12 -2.02
CA ASN A 41 -9.50 12.23 -1.83
C ASN A 41 -8.39 11.92 -0.81
N GLU A 42 -8.73 11.33 0.33
CA GLU A 42 -7.73 10.92 1.32
C GLU A 42 -6.82 9.81 0.81
N ILE A 43 -7.33 8.89 -0.01
CA ILE A 43 -6.52 7.85 -0.65
C ILE A 43 -5.49 8.49 -1.59
N VAL A 44 -5.94 9.36 -2.51
CA VAL A 44 -5.04 10.05 -3.46
C VAL A 44 -4.01 10.92 -2.74
N GLN A 45 -4.35 11.50 -1.59
CA GLN A 45 -3.41 12.26 -0.77
C GLN A 45 -2.48 11.40 0.11
N GLY A 46 -2.55 10.07 0.02
CA GLY A 46 -1.78 9.15 0.87
C GLY A 46 -2.17 9.19 2.36
N LYS A 47 -3.31 9.81 2.72
CA LYS A 47 -3.81 9.94 4.10
C LYS A 47 -4.67 8.76 4.54
N ARG A 48 -5.11 7.94 3.58
CA ARG A 48 -5.91 6.74 3.81
C ARG A 48 -5.39 5.61 2.94
N ALA A 49 -5.23 4.44 3.54
CA ALA A 49 -4.91 3.21 2.83
C ALA A 49 -6.11 2.70 2.00
N ILE A 50 -5.82 2.05 0.88
CA ILE A 50 -6.80 1.22 0.17
C ILE A 50 -7.10 -0.01 1.03
N THR A 51 -8.34 -0.13 1.49
CA THR A 51 -8.83 -1.29 2.24
C THR A 51 -9.35 -2.38 1.30
N ALA A 52 -9.59 -3.60 1.82
CA ALA A 52 -10.22 -4.66 1.05
C ALA A 52 -11.60 -4.26 0.47
N ASP A 53 -12.44 -3.55 1.24
CA ASP A 53 -13.70 -2.98 0.75
C ASP A 53 -13.48 -2.03 -0.45
N THR A 54 -12.46 -1.17 -0.36
CA THR A 54 -12.15 -0.24 -1.45
C THR A 54 -11.56 -0.98 -2.66
N ALA A 55 -10.69 -1.96 -2.44
CA ALA A 55 -10.08 -2.77 -3.50
C ALA A 55 -11.12 -3.53 -4.33
N VAL A 56 -12.10 -4.18 -3.68
CA VAL A 56 -13.18 -4.90 -4.38
C VAL A 56 -14.04 -3.93 -5.20
N ARG A 57 -14.32 -2.75 -4.66
CA ARG A 57 -15.04 -1.68 -5.37
C ARG A 57 -14.29 -1.14 -6.58
N LEU A 58 -12.99 -0.88 -6.44
CA LEU A 58 -12.12 -0.44 -7.54
C LEU A 58 -12.01 -1.53 -8.61
N GLY A 59 -11.85 -2.80 -8.21
CA GLY A 59 -11.81 -3.93 -9.13
C GLY A 59 -13.10 -4.08 -9.94
N ALA A 60 -14.25 -3.93 -9.28
CA ALA A 60 -15.55 -3.94 -9.96
C ALA A 60 -15.71 -2.80 -10.96
N PHE A 61 -15.25 -1.59 -10.63
CA PHE A 61 -15.36 -0.41 -11.50
C PHE A 61 -14.40 -0.47 -12.70
N PHE A 62 -13.16 -0.88 -12.47
CA PHE A 62 -12.12 -0.90 -13.49
C PHE A 62 -12.04 -2.21 -14.28
N GLY A 63 -12.81 -3.23 -13.89
CA GLY A 63 -12.80 -4.53 -14.56
C GLY A 63 -11.49 -5.30 -14.35
N VAL A 64 -10.86 -5.14 -13.18
CA VAL A 64 -9.60 -5.80 -12.83
C VAL A 64 -9.68 -6.55 -11.51
N ASP A 65 -8.69 -7.40 -11.28
CA ASP A 65 -8.60 -8.17 -10.05
C ASP A 65 -8.39 -7.25 -8.82
N PRO A 66 -9.25 -7.34 -7.79
CA PRO A 66 -9.11 -6.55 -6.56
C PRO A 66 -7.80 -6.78 -5.79
N GLN A 67 -7.21 -7.99 -5.88
CA GLN A 67 -6.00 -8.31 -5.13
C GLN A 67 -4.81 -7.46 -5.62
N SER A 68 -4.81 -7.02 -6.88
CA SER A 68 -3.82 -6.07 -7.41
C SER A 68 -3.72 -4.79 -6.56
N TRP A 69 -4.86 -4.21 -6.17
CA TRP A 69 -4.90 -3.02 -5.30
C TRP A 69 -4.38 -3.30 -3.89
N MET A 70 -4.73 -4.45 -3.33
CA MET A 70 -4.22 -4.88 -2.02
C MET A 70 -2.71 -5.13 -2.05
N ASN A 71 -2.18 -5.65 -3.15
CA ASN A 71 -0.75 -5.87 -3.33
C ASN A 71 0.01 -4.54 -3.40
N LEU A 72 -0.52 -3.54 -4.10
CA LEU A 72 0.04 -2.18 -4.11
C LEU A 72 0.09 -1.59 -2.69
N GLN A 73 -1.02 -1.67 -1.95
CA GLN A 73 -1.08 -1.17 -0.57
C GLN A 73 -0.10 -1.90 0.34
N THR A 74 -0.08 -3.23 0.28
CA THR A 74 0.80 -4.05 1.13
C THR A 74 2.26 -3.80 0.82
N HIS A 75 2.62 -3.65 -0.46
CA HIS A 75 3.98 -3.31 -0.87
C HIS A 75 4.40 -1.96 -0.30
N TYR A 76 3.58 -0.92 -0.50
CA TYR A 76 3.84 0.41 0.03
C TYR A 76 4.03 0.39 1.55
N ASP A 77 3.09 -0.21 2.29
CA ASP A 77 3.14 -0.26 3.75
C ASP A 77 4.34 -1.05 4.27
N THR A 78 4.72 -2.14 3.60
CA THR A 78 5.89 -2.95 3.94
C THR A 78 7.18 -2.15 3.77
N GLU A 79 7.28 -1.40 2.69
CA GLU A 79 8.45 -0.60 2.39
C GLU A 79 8.57 0.62 3.33
N GLN A 80 7.46 1.27 3.67
CA GLN A 80 7.44 2.32 4.70
C GLN A 80 7.84 1.76 6.07
N ALA A 81 7.35 0.56 6.43
CA ALA A 81 7.72 -0.11 7.67
C ALA A 81 9.22 -0.48 7.69
N ARG A 82 9.76 -0.95 6.57
CA ARG A 82 11.18 -1.26 6.41
C ARG A 82 12.06 -0.04 6.64
N GLU A 83 11.72 1.09 6.02
CA GLU A 83 12.46 2.34 6.19
C GLU A 83 12.40 2.83 7.65
N LYS A 84 11.21 2.79 8.26
CA LYS A 84 11.02 3.20 9.65
C LYS A 84 11.80 2.33 10.64
N LEU A 85 11.91 1.03 10.38
CA LEU A 85 12.66 0.11 11.24
C LEU A 85 14.18 0.21 11.01
N GLY A 86 14.61 0.52 9.79
CA GLY A 86 16.01 0.78 9.45
C GLY A 86 16.96 -0.29 9.99
N ASP A 87 18.02 0.16 10.67
CA ASP A 87 19.08 -0.70 11.21
C ASP A 87 18.59 -1.66 12.31
N ARG A 88 17.43 -1.41 12.92
CA ARG A 88 16.85 -2.32 13.92
C ARG A 88 16.54 -3.69 13.32
N LEU A 89 16.24 -3.76 12.01
CA LEU A 89 16.04 -5.03 11.31
C LEU A 89 17.30 -5.90 11.31
N ALA A 90 18.49 -5.31 11.27
CA ALA A 90 19.75 -6.05 11.28
C ALA A 90 20.03 -6.74 12.63
N GLN A 91 19.39 -6.26 13.70
CA GLN A 91 19.49 -6.83 15.04
C GLN A 91 18.54 -8.02 15.26
N ILE A 92 17.59 -8.26 14.33
CA ILE A 92 16.63 -9.36 14.44
C ILE A 92 17.31 -10.65 14.00
N MET A 93 17.53 -11.57 14.94
CA MET A 93 18.11 -12.88 14.65
C MET A 93 17.11 -13.74 13.87
N ARG A 94 17.59 -14.35 12.77
CA ARG A 94 16.80 -15.37 12.06
C ARG A 94 16.61 -16.57 12.96
N ASN A 95 15.41 -17.15 12.95
CA ASN A 95 15.00 -18.24 13.86
C ASN A 95 16.02 -19.41 13.90
N GLY A 96 16.60 -19.80 12.77
CA GLY A 96 17.63 -20.85 12.72
C GLY A 96 18.90 -20.52 13.51
N VAL A 97 19.32 -19.25 13.56
CA VAL A 97 20.50 -18.79 14.30
C VAL A 97 20.18 -18.55 15.77
N ALA A 98 18.97 -18.05 16.07
CA ALA A 98 18.51 -17.81 17.44
C ALA A 98 18.46 -19.11 18.26
N ASN A 99 18.11 -20.24 17.63
CA ASN A 99 17.99 -21.52 18.33
C ASN A 99 19.35 -22.04 18.82
N GLU A 100 20.42 -21.85 18.05
CA GLU A 100 21.79 -22.22 18.43
C GLU A 100 22.35 -21.30 19.51
N ALA A 101 22.09 -19.99 19.42
CA ALA A 101 22.52 -19.01 20.41
C ALA A 101 21.81 -19.19 21.78
N ILE A 102 20.53 -19.54 21.78
CA ILE A 102 19.77 -19.81 23.02
C ILE A 102 20.18 -21.17 23.63
N ALA A 103 20.49 -22.17 22.79
CA ALA A 103 20.94 -23.48 23.26
C ALA A 103 22.34 -23.44 23.91
N SER A 104 23.20 -22.51 23.50
CA SER A 104 24.56 -22.34 24.03
C SER A 104 24.65 -21.46 25.29
N LEU A 105 23.54 -20.85 25.72
CA LEU A 105 23.41 -20.08 26.97
C LEU A 105 22.85 -20.92 28.14
N ARG A 106 22.69 -22.24 27.95
CA ARG A 106 22.29 -23.22 28.97
C ARG A 106 23.44 -24.15 29.28
#